data_AF-A0A963AHK9-F1
#
_entry.id   AF-A0A963AHK9-F1
#
_cell.length_a   1.000
_cell.length_b   1.000
_cell.length_c   1.000
_cell.angle_alpha   90.00
_cell.angle_beta   90.00
_cell.angle_gamma   90.00
#
_symmetry.space_group_name_H-M   'P 1'
#
loop_
_entity.id
_entity.type
_entity.pdbx_description
1 polymer ?
#
loop_
_entity_poly.entity_id
_entity_poly.type
_entity_poly.pdbx_seq_one_letter_code
_entity_poly.pdbx_strand_id
1 'polypeptide(L)'
;MLFEREEEAMVFVHGFLGFTVIPLPGWPIRYFRHVSECLSERGRDPLFPALQPAGDIKSRAASLAIFLDRLQVPKIHLVGHSMGGLDSRYVAAMYDPGRRVRSVVTLGTPHHGTPVADWFFNTRGPLQWVGRHWLRAALRDLTPAACKAFNASVADRPDVRYVSVAGVRPPAELPAILRPWGRLLQRCAGDNDGLVPASSAHWGERGGTVRSDHLELVGWSLSRNRDELGRPFDDRALYLRILDLLQEDRSDGYPANNPPGTLA
;
A
#
# COMPACT_ATOMS: atom_id res chain seq x y z
N MET A 1 0.16 -6.07 38.29
CA MET A 1 0.81 -5.47 37.10
C MET A 1 -0.29 -4.95 36.21
N LEU A 2 -0.45 -3.63 36.15
CA LEU A 2 -1.33 -2.99 35.16
C LEU A 2 -0.63 -3.15 33.82
N PHE A 3 -1.20 -3.92 32.89
CA PHE A 3 -0.74 -3.92 31.51
C PHE A 3 -0.98 -2.51 30.97
N GLU A 4 0.09 -1.79 30.61
CA GLU A 4 -0.04 -0.56 29.83
C GLU A 4 -0.84 -0.93 28.57
N ARG A 5 -2.01 -0.31 28.41
CA ARG A 5 -2.84 -0.52 27.23
C ARG A 5 -2.10 0.15 26.08
N GLU A 6 -1.86 -0.57 24.98
CA GLU A 6 -1.27 0.05 23.80
C GLU A 6 -2.12 1.25 23.35
N GLU A 7 -1.51 2.43 23.30
CA GLU A 7 -2.17 3.69 22.94
C GLU A 7 -2.41 3.81 21.42
N GLU A 8 -1.71 3.01 20.62
CA GLU A 8 -1.79 3.06 19.17
C GLU A 8 -1.55 1.71 18.53
N ALA A 9 -2.24 1.45 17.41
CA ALA A 9 -2.04 0.24 16.60
C ALA A 9 -1.51 0.58 15.21
N MET A 10 -0.61 -0.26 14.73
CA MET A 10 -0.07 -0.20 13.37
C MET A 10 -0.63 -1.35 12.54
N VAL A 11 -1.37 -1.04 11.48
CA VAL A 11 -2.11 -2.04 10.70
C VAL A 11 -1.63 -2.04 9.25
N PHE A 12 -1.07 -3.16 8.82
CA PHE A 12 -0.52 -3.37 7.49
C PHE A 12 -1.54 -4.06 6.58
N VAL A 13 -2.03 -3.32 5.58
CA VAL A 13 -3.14 -3.72 4.71
C VAL A 13 -2.60 -4.23 3.39
N HIS A 14 -2.75 -5.54 3.14
CA HIS A 14 -2.29 -6.17 1.91
C HIS A 14 -3.13 -5.76 0.69
N GLY A 15 -2.54 -5.86 -0.51
CA GLY A 15 -3.22 -5.56 -1.76
C GLY A 15 -4.03 -6.71 -2.37
N PHE A 16 -4.40 -6.50 -3.64
CA PHE A 16 -5.05 -7.47 -4.51
C PHE A 16 -4.22 -8.77 -4.62
N LEU A 17 -4.90 -9.93 -4.55
CA LEU A 17 -4.28 -11.26 -4.48
C LEU A 17 -3.35 -11.51 -3.27
N GLY A 18 -3.36 -10.61 -2.28
CA GLY A 18 -2.59 -10.81 -1.06
C GLY A 18 -3.15 -11.93 -0.20
N PHE A 19 -2.28 -12.86 0.18
CA PHE A 19 -2.47 -13.81 1.27
C PHE A 19 -1.83 -13.22 2.53
N THR A 20 -2.49 -13.18 3.68
CA THR A 20 -1.83 -12.67 4.91
C THR A 20 -0.70 -13.60 5.36
N VAL A 21 -1.01 -14.90 5.42
CA VAL A 21 -0.06 -16.00 5.62
C VAL A 21 -0.55 -17.20 4.81
N ILE A 22 0.29 -17.81 3.97
CA ILE A 22 0.06 -19.17 3.48
C ILE A 22 0.85 -20.12 4.40
N PRO A 23 0.16 -20.98 5.19
CA PRO A 23 0.85 -21.96 6.00
C PRO A 23 1.42 -23.05 5.08
N LEU A 24 2.73 -23.05 4.87
CA LEU A 24 3.47 -24.22 4.39
C LEU A 24 4.17 -24.89 5.57
N PRO A 25 4.27 -26.24 5.60
CA PRO A 25 5.00 -26.94 6.65
C PRO A 25 6.44 -26.40 6.76
N GLY A 26 6.77 -25.75 7.87
CA GLY A 26 8.11 -25.22 8.16
C GLY A 26 8.44 -23.83 7.60
N TRP A 27 7.60 -23.21 6.75
CA TRP A 27 7.91 -21.90 6.16
C TRP A 27 6.63 -21.07 5.90
N PRO A 28 6.13 -20.30 6.88
CA PRO A 28 4.97 -19.44 6.64
C PRO A 28 5.31 -18.36 5.60
N ILE A 29 4.61 -18.37 4.47
CA ILE A 29 4.76 -17.34 3.44
C ILE A 29 3.91 -16.13 3.86
N ARG A 30 4.57 -15.04 4.27
CA ARG A 30 3.92 -13.78 4.71
C ARG A 30 3.83 -12.78 3.55
N TYR A 31 2.75 -12.01 3.49
CA TYR A 31 2.63 -10.92 2.51
C TYR A 31 3.74 -9.89 2.69
N PHE A 32 3.76 -9.27 3.87
CA PHE A 32 4.78 -8.33 4.31
C PHE A 32 5.90 -9.14 4.96
N ARG A 33 7.02 -9.28 4.25
CA ARG A 33 8.21 -9.89 4.80
C ARG A 33 8.98 -8.88 5.65
N HIS A 34 9.65 -9.37 6.68
CA HIS A 34 10.52 -8.62 7.59
C HIS A 34 9.90 -7.48 8.41
N VAL A 35 8.64 -7.09 8.16
CA VAL A 35 7.92 -6.06 8.96
C VAL A 35 7.87 -6.44 10.43
N SER A 36 7.33 -7.62 10.78
CA SER A 36 7.26 -8.05 12.18
C SER A 36 8.62 -8.05 12.86
N GLU A 37 9.66 -8.56 12.20
CA GLU A 37 11.01 -8.57 12.76
C GLU A 37 11.53 -7.14 12.99
N CYS A 38 11.41 -6.24 12.01
CA CYS A 38 11.90 -4.86 12.11
C CYS A 38 11.17 -4.01 13.16
N LEU A 39 9.87 -4.24 13.32
CA LEU A 39 9.01 -3.45 14.20
C LEU A 39 9.05 -3.98 15.64
N SER A 40 9.08 -5.31 15.83
CA SER A 40 9.21 -5.90 17.17
C SER A 40 10.55 -5.57 17.81
N GLU A 41 11.64 -5.46 17.03
CA GLU A 41 12.94 -4.92 17.49
C GLU A 41 12.84 -3.49 18.05
N ARG A 42 11.77 -2.75 17.73
CA ARG A 42 11.48 -1.38 18.21
C ARG A 42 10.33 -1.32 19.21
N GLY A 43 9.92 -2.46 19.75
CA GLY A 43 8.82 -2.53 20.72
C GLY A 43 7.45 -2.20 20.12
N ARG A 44 7.26 -2.44 18.81
CA ARG A 44 5.99 -2.28 18.11
C ARG A 44 5.48 -3.63 17.61
N ASP A 45 4.20 -3.91 17.79
CA ASP A 45 3.56 -5.12 17.25
C ASP A 45 2.66 -4.80 16.05
N PRO A 46 3.11 -5.03 14.80
CA PRO A 46 2.30 -4.75 13.63
C PRO A 46 1.20 -5.79 13.44
N LEU A 47 0.01 -5.30 13.08
CA LEU A 47 -1.17 -6.10 12.83
C LEU A 47 -1.41 -6.31 11.33
N PHE A 48 -1.82 -7.52 10.95
CA PHE A 48 -2.02 -7.90 9.55
C PHE A 48 -3.43 -8.49 9.36
N PRO A 49 -4.45 -7.68 8.99
CA PRO A 49 -5.79 -8.20 8.71
C PRO A 49 -5.78 -9.14 7.51
N ALA A 50 -6.69 -10.12 7.51
CA ALA A 50 -6.98 -10.95 6.37
C ALA A 50 -8.23 -10.42 5.65
N LEU A 51 -8.01 -9.80 4.48
CA LEU A 51 -9.08 -9.26 3.64
C LEU A 51 -9.35 -10.17 2.45
N GLN A 52 -10.53 -10.04 1.84
CA GLN A 52 -10.92 -10.80 0.65
C GLN A 52 -9.94 -10.53 -0.51
N PRO A 53 -9.15 -11.52 -0.98
CA PRO A 53 -8.07 -11.26 -1.94
C PRO A 53 -8.53 -10.75 -3.33
N ALA A 54 -9.77 -11.08 -3.72
CA ALA A 54 -10.38 -10.69 -5.00
C ALA A 54 -11.61 -9.78 -4.85
N GLY A 55 -11.90 -9.30 -3.64
CA GLY A 55 -13.02 -8.40 -3.36
C GLY A 55 -12.81 -7.01 -3.95
N ASP A 56 -13.90 -6.27 -4.18
CA ASP A 56 -13.85 -4.84 -4.48
C ASP A 56 -13.40 -4.00 -3.28
N ILE A 57 -13.03 -2.74 -3.51
CA ILE A 57 -12.50 -1.85 -2.46
C ILE A 57 -13.51 -1.70 -1.32
N LYS A 58 -14.80 -1.56 -1.64
CA LYS A 58 -15.85 -1.37 -0.64
C LYS A 58 -15.98 -2.57 0.30
N SER A 59 -16.00 -3.78 -0.24
CA SER A 59 -16.13 -5.02 0.54
C SER A 59 -14.89 -5.29 1.39
N ARG A 60 -13.71 -5.02 0.83
CA ARG A 60 -12.43 -5.12 1.55
C ARG A 60 -12.33 -4.09 2.68
N ALA A 61 -12.71 -2.83 2.41
CA ALA A 61 -12.77 -1.78 3.42
C ALA A 61 -13.77 -2.09 4.54
N ALA A 62 -14.94 -2.66 4.23
CA ALA A 62 -15.89 -3.09 5.27
C ALA A 62 -15.29 -4.18 6.18
N SER A 63 -14.55 -5.14 5.60
CA SER A 63 -13.85 -6.17 6.37
C SER A 63 -12.72 -5.59 7.22
N LEU A 64 -11.99 -4.60 6.69
CA LEU A 64 -10.95 -3.87 7.43
C LEU A 64 -11.57 -3.08 8.59
N ALA A 65 -12.70 -2.40 8.40
CA ALA A 65 -13.40 -1.68 9.46
C ALA A 65 -13.80 -2.61 10.62
N ILE A 66 -14.36 -3.79 10.33
CA ILE A 66 -14.68 -4.81 11.33
C ILE A 66 -13.45 -5.23 12.12
N PHE A 67 -12.30 -5.35 11.45
CA PHE A 67 -11.03 -5.65 12.11
C PHE A 67 -10.60 -4.50 13.04
N LEU A 68 -10.63 -3.25 12.55
CA LEU A 68 -10.24 -2.07 13.33
C LEU A 68 -11.15 -1.82 14.54
N ASP A 69 -12.44 -2.11 14.45
CA ASP A 69 -13.40 -1.95 15.56
C ASP A 69 -13.12 -2.89 16.73
N ARG A 70 -12.44 -4.02 16.48
CA ARG A 70 -11.98 -4.92 17.54
C ARG A 70 -10.75 -4.41 18.27
N LEU A 71 -10.02 -3.47 17.66
CA LEU A 71 -8.85 -2.85 18.29
C LEU A 71 -9.34 -1.84 19.32
N GLN A 72 -9.14 -2.14 20.60
CA GLN A 72 -9.51 -1.24 21.71
C GLN A 72 -8.45 -0.16 21.96
N VAL A 73 -8.01 0.50 20.87
CA VAL A 73 -6.98 1.55 20.88
C VAL A 73 -7.56 2.87 20.35
N PRO A 74 -7.13 4.02 20.90
CA PRO A 74 -7.62 5.33 20.47
C PRO A 74 -7.00 5.85 19.17
N LYS A 75 -5.81 5.36 18.79
CA LYS A 75 -5.09 5.79 17.57
C LYS A 75 -4.74 4.60 16.68
N ILE A 76 -4.96 4.75 15.38
CA ILE A 76 -4.66 3.75 14.36
C ILE A 76 -3.86 4.37 13.24
N HIS A 77 -2.79 3.67 12.86
CA HIS A 77 -1.94 3.99 11.73
C HIS A 77 -2.08 2.89 10.68
N LEU A 78 -2.48 3.26 9.46
CA LEU A 78 -2.67 2.31 8.36
C LEU A 78 -1.47 2.38 7.40
N VAL A 79 -0.91 1.23 7.05
CA VAL A 79 0.12 1.08 6.01
C VAL A 79 -0.45 0.18 4.91
N GLY A 80 -0.90 0.77 3.81
CA GLY A 80 -1.54 0.06 2.72
C GLY A 80 -0.60 -0.18 1.54
N HIS A 81 -0.43 -1.44 1.13
CA HIS A 81 0.30 -1.75 -0.10
C HIS A 81 -0.65 -1.99 -1.28
N SER A 82 -0.32 -1.46 -2.46
CA SER A 82 -1.10 -1.66 -3.68
C SER A 82 -2.58 -1.30 -3.45
N MET A 83 -3.53 -2.17 -3.76
CA MET A 83 -4.97 -1.96 -3.46
C MET A 83 -5.27 -1.67 -1.98
N GLY A 84 -4.46 -2.16 -1.04
CA GLY A 84 -4.64 -1.94 0.41
C GLY A 84 -4.58 -0.47 0.82
N GLY A 85 -3.90 0.39 0.05
CA GLY A 85 -3.93 1.83 0.26
C GLY A 85 -5.27 2.47 -0.10
N LEU A 86 -5.97 1.96 -1.11
CA LEU A 86 -7.33 2.40 -1.45
C LEU A 86 -8.33 1.93 -0.41
N ASP A 87 -8.19 0.70 0.08
CA ASP A 87 -9.01 0.19 1.19
C ASP A 87 -8.84 1.06 2.44
N SER A 88 -7.59 1.44 2.76
CA SER A 88 -7.25 2.29 3.91
C SER A 88 -7.87 3.69 3.80
N ARG A 89 -7.79 4.32 2.60
CA ARG A 89 -8.46 5.60 2.34
C ARG A 89 -9.98 5.50 2.48
N TYR A 90 -10.57 4.43 1.96
CA TYR A 90 -12.02 4.22 2.07
C TYR A 90 -12.46 4.04 3.53
N VAL A 91 -11.73 3.24 4.33
CA VAL A 91 -12.04 3.06 5.75
C VAL A 91 -11.92 4.37 6.51
N ALA A 92 -10.85 5.13 6.31
CA ALA A 92 -10.66 6.42 6.98
C ALA A 92 -11.85 7.36 6.70
N ALA A 93 -12.28 7.46 5.44
CA ALA A 93 -13.36 8.35 5.02
C ALA A 93 -14.77 7.88 5.42
N MET A 94 -15.05 6.58 5.31
CA MET A 94 -16.43 6.06 5.34
C MET A 94 -16.75 5.21 6.57
N TYR A 95 -15.74 4.63 7.22
CA TYR A 95 -15.91 3.61 8.26
C TYR A 95 -15.12 3.87 9.55
N ASP A 96 -14.68 5.12 9.80
CA ASP A 96 -14.02 5.51 11.04
C ASP A 96 -14.77 6.66 11.76
N PRO A 97 -16.00 6.42 12.25
CA PRO A 97 -16.79 7.44 12.94
C PRO A 97 -16.14 7.91 14.24
N GLY A 98 -15.34 7.06 14.88
CA GLY A 98 -14.59 7.38 16.10
C GLY A 98 -13.33 8.21 15.85
N ARG A 99 -13.01 8.54 14.59
CA ARG A 99 -11.83 9.31 14.19
C ARG A 99 -10.52 8.77 14.78
N ARG A 100 -10.39 7.44 14.79
CA ARG A 100 -9.23 6.74 15.35
C ARG A 100 -8.07 6.68 14.37
N VAL A 101 -8.35 6.63 13.07
CA VAL A 101 -7.30 6.65 12.04
C VAL A 101 -6.61 8.01 12.08
N ARG A 102 -5.28 8.02 12.26
CA ARG A 102 -4.45 9.23 12.31
C ARG A 102 -3.57 9.39 11.09
N SER A 103 -3.13 8.28 10.51
CA SER A 103 -2.39 8.34 9.25
C SER A 103 -2.67 7.14 8.35
N VAL A 104 -2.48 7.39 7.06
CA VAL A 104 -2.50 6.40 5.98
C VAL A 104 -1.22 6.59 5.17
N VAL A 105 -0.31 5.63 5.30
CA VAL A 105 0.89 5.53 4.46
C VAL A 105 0.62 4.50 3.37
N THR A 106 0.87 4.85 2.11
CA THR A 106 0.65 3.95 0.98
C THR A 106 1.94 3.57 0.27
N LEU A 107 2.04 2.32 -0.16
CA LEU A 107 3.19 1.75 -0.87
C LEU A 107 2.74 1.24 -2.24
N GLY A 108 3.17 1.91 -3.31
CA GLY A 108 2.84 1.48 -4.68
C GLY A 108 1.33 1.40 -4.96
N THR A 109 0.51 2.19 -4.27
CA THR A 109 -0.95 2.15 -4.41
C THR A 109 -1.40 2.86 -5.68
N PRO A 110 -2.19 2.23 -6.57
CA PRO A 110 -2.68 2.87 -7.79
C PRO A 110 -3.81 3.87 -7.49
N HIS A 111 -3.50 5.01 -6.87
CA HIS A 111 -4.48 6.03 -6.49
C HIS A 111 -5.22 6.62 -7.70
N HIS A 112 -4.58 6.64 -8.87
CA HIS A 112 -5.16 7.06 -10.13
C HIS A 112 -5.43 5.87 -11.08
N GLY A 113 -5.45 4.65 -10.54
CA GLY A 113 -5.61 3.40 -11.27
C GLY A 113 -4.35 2.98 -12.04
N THR A 114 -4.41 1.81 -12.67
CA THR A 114 -3.30 1.30 -13.49
C THR A 114 -3.80 0.93 -14.90
N PRO A 115 -3.12 1.37 -15.97
CA PRO A 115 -3.40 0.89 -17.33
C PRO A 115 -3.31 -0.64 -17.48
N VAL A 116 -2.61 -1.33 -16.58
CA VAL A 116 -2.56 -2.80 -16.54
C VAL A 116 -3.96 -3.38 -16.31
N ALA A 117 -4.79 -2.74 -15.47
CA ALA A 117 -6.15 -3.19 -15.20
C ALA A 117 -7.01 -3.12 -16.47
N ASP A 118 -6.95 -2.01 -17.22
CA ASP A 118 -7.64 -1.88 -18.52
C ASP A 118 -7.13 -2.91 -19.53
N TRP A 119 -5.82 -3.17 -19.55
CA TRP A 119 -5.23 -4.17 -20.42
C TRP A 119 -5.79 -5.58 -20.19
N PHE A 120 -6.06 -5.96 -18.93
CA PHE A 120 -6.71 -7.24 -18.59
C PHE A 120 -8.16 -7.33 -19.13
N PHE A 121 -8.88 -6.20 -19.23
CA PHE A 121 -10.22 -6.17 -19.80
C PHE A 121 -10.21 -6.17 -21.34
N ASN A 122 -9.28 -5.45 -21.94
CA ASN A 122 -9.26 -5.17 -23.38
C ASN A 122 -8.52 -6.23 -24.21
N THR A 123 -7.74 -7.11 -23.57
CA THR A 123 -6.97 -8.15 -24.26
C THR A 123 -7.63 -9.53 -24.13
N ARG A 124 -7.67 -10.30 -25.23
CA ARG A 124 -8.13 -11.69 -25.23
C ARG A 124 -6.99 -12.66 -24.93
N GLY A 125 -7.27 -13.69 -24.14
CA GLY A 125 -6.32 -14.76 -23.80
C GLY A 125 -6.75 -15.52 -22.53
N PRO A 126 -6.13 -16.68 -22.26
CA PRO A 126 -6.53 -17.56 -21.16
C PRO A 126 -6.31 -16.91 -19.78
N LEU A 127 -5.19 -16.20 -19.58
CA LEU A 127 -4.91 -15.49 -18.33
C LEU A 127 -5.93 -14.37 -18.07
N GLN A 128 -6.31 -13.64 -19.11
CA GLN A 128 -7.28 -12.55 -19.03
C GLN A 128 -8.69 -13.08 -18.84
N TRP A 129 -9.02 -14.25 -19.40
CA TRP A 129 -10.27 -14.94 -19.12
C TRP A 129 -10.35 -15.29 -17.63
N VAL A 130 -9.32 -15.95 -17.06
CA VAL A 130 -9.27 -16.25 -15.62
C VAL A 130 -9.39 -14.98 -14.78
N GLY A 131 -8.62 -13.93 -15.10
CA GLY A 131 -8.68 -12.66 -14.40
C GLY A 131 -10.07 -12.01 -14.46
N ARG A 132 -10.72 -12.01 -15.63
CA ARG A 132 -12.09 -11.47 -15.78
C ARG A 132 -13.17 -12.31 -15.12
N HIS A 133 -12.93 -13.60 -14.87
CA HIS A 133 -13.89 -14.47 -14.23
C HIS A 133 -13.74 -14.51 -12.71
N TRP A 134 -12.51 -14.55 -12.21
CA TRP A 134 -12.24 -14.74 -10.78
C TRP A 134 -11.84 -13.45 -10.05
N LEU A 135 -11.30 -12.47 -10.77
CA LEU A 135 -10.67 -11.27 -10.19
C LEU A 135 -11.29 -9.97 -10.70
N ARG A 136 -12.47 -10.07 -11.32
CA ARG A 136 -13.12 -8.98 -12.05
C ARG A 136 -13.36 -7.76 -11.18
N ALA A 137 -13.84 -7.96 -9.96
CA ALA A 137 -14.26 -6.89 -9.06
C ALA A 137 -13.08 -6.00 -8.68
N ALA A 138 -12.01 -6.60 -8.16
CA ALA A 138 -10.78 -5.88 -7.86
C ALA A 138 -10.14 -5.24 -9.11
N LEU A 139 -10.02 -5.97 -10.22
CA LEU A 139 -9.46 -5.40 -11.46
C LEU A 139 -10.25 -4.19 -11.95
N ARG A 140 -11.59 -4.23 -11.87
CA ARG A 140 -12.44 -3.09 -12.27
C ARG A 140 -12.15 -1.86 -11.43
N ASP A 141 -12.05 -2.03 -10.11
CA ASP A 141 -11.82 -0.93 -9.17
C ASP A 141 -10.42 -0.31 -9.30
N LEU A 142 -9.46 -1.05 -9.89
CA LEU A 142 -8.10 -0.58 -10.17
C LEU A 142 -7.95 0.09 -11.55
N THR A 143 -9.02 0.19 -12.33
CA THR A 143 -8.99 0.93 -13.61
C THR A 143 -8.87 2.45 -13.35
N PRO A 144 -8.20 3.21 -14.22
CA PRO A 144 -8.12 4.67 -14.09
C PRO A 144 -9.48 5.35 -13.99
N ALA A 145 -10.48 4.87 -14.73
CA ALA A 145 -11.85 5.39 -14.68
C ALA A 145 -12.51 5.15 -13.31
N ALA A 146 -12.37 3.94 -12.76
CA ALA A 146 -12.92 3.62 -11.43
C ALA A 146 -12.20 4.39 -10.31
N CYS A 147 -10.86 4.49 -10.35
CA CYS A 147 -10.11 5.27 -9.36
C CYS A 147 -10.42 6.76 -9.45
N LYS A 148 -10.67 7.31 -10.64
CA LYS A 148 -11.16 8.70 -10.79
C LYS A 148 -12.52 8.88 -10.10
N ALA A 149 -13.46 7.95 -10.29
CA ALA A 149 -14.76 7.99 -9.62
C ALA A 149 -14.63 7.82 -8.11
N PHE A 150 -13.75 6.92 -7.65
CA PHE A 150 -13.41 6.73 -6.24
C PHE A 150 -12.87 8.02 -5.61
N ASN A 151 -11.91 8.69 -6.25
CA ASN A 151 -11.35 9.94 -5.73
C ASN A 151 -12.37 11.09 -5.69
N ALA A 152 -13.39 11.05 -6.55
CA ALA A 152 -14.47 12.02 -6.53
C ALA A 152 -15.49 11.76 -5.40
N SER A 153 -15.67 10.51 -4.97
CA SER A 153 -16.65 10.12 -3.94
C SER A 153 -16.04 9.93 -2.55
N VAL A 154 -14.74 9.68 -2.46
CA VAL A 154 -14.00 9.39 -1.23
C VAL A 154 -13.06 10.56 -0.95
N ALA A 155 -13.57 11.56 -0.24
CA ALA A 155 -12.79 12.70 0.20
C ALA A 155 -11.87 12.32 1.35
N ASP A 156 -10.62 12.80 1.29
CA ASP A 156 -9.68 12.67 2.39
C ASP A 156 -10.16 13.46 3.60
N ARG A 157 -9.92 12.91 4.78
CA ARG A 157 -10.25 13.56 6.04
C ARG A 157 -9.14 14.53 6.45
N PRO A 158 -9.45 15.77 6.84
CA PRO A 158 -8.42 16.76 7.18
C PRO A 158 -7.66 16.44 8.48
N ASP A 159 -8.21 15.56 9.32
CA ASP A 159 -7.59 15.09 10.56
C ASP A 159 -6.77 13.81 10.40
N VAL A 160 -6.56 13.36 9.15
CA VAL A 160 -5.76 12.19 8.81
C VAL A 160 -4.59 12.62 7.93
N ARG A 161 -3.37 12.23 8.29
CA ARG A 161 -2.20 12.42 7.45
C ARG A 161 -2.13 11.36 6.36
N TYR A 162 -2.03 11.77 5.10
CA TYR A 162 -1.89 10.85 3.96
C TYR A 162 -0.51 11.01 3.34
N VAL A 163 0.27 9.93 3.31
CA VAL A 163 1.63 9.91 2.74
C VAL A 163 1.74 8.75 1.75
N SER A 164 2.39 8.99 0.60
CA SER A 164 2.58 7.96 -0.42
C SER A 164 4.05 7.74 -0.78
N VAL A 165 4.43 6.47 -0.93
CA VAL A 165 5.75 6.04 -1.42
C VAL A 165 5.56 5.27 -2.73
N ALA A 166 6.23 5.74 -3.78
CA ALA A 166 6.22 5.09 -5.09
C ALA A 166 7.42 4.17 -5.26
N GLY A 167 7.22 3.01 -5.89
CA GLY A 167 8.31 2.18 -6.41
C GLY A 167 8.61 2.55 -7.87
N VAL A 168 9.88 2.60 -8.23
CA VAL A 168 10.31 2.72 -9.63
C VAL A 168 11.48 1.80 -9.91
N ARG A 169 11.36 0.97 -10.94
CA ARG A 169 12.48 0.18 -11.44
C ARG A 169 12.42 0.03 -12.96
N PRO A 170 13.55 0.20 -13.69
CA PRO A 170 13.56 0.07 -15.14
C PRO A 170 13.02 -1.30 -15.60
N PRO A 171 12.27 -1.41 -16.71
CA PRO A 171 11.70 -2.68 -17.14
C PRO A 171 12.72 -3.79 -17.39
N ALA A 172 13.96 -3.44 -17.74
CA ALA A 172 15.06 -4.41 -17.89
C ALA A 172 15.45 -5.07 -16.57
N GLU A 173 15.26 -4.38 -15.45
CA GLU A 173 15.58 -4.85 -14.10
C GLU A 173 14.39 -5.55 -13.44
N LEU A 174 13.17 -5.43 -13.96
CA LEU A 174 12.02 -6.13 -13.40
C LEU A 174 12.16 -7.66 -13.49
N PRO A 175 11.62 -8.41 -12.51
CA PRO A 175 11.50 -9.86 -12.63
C PRO A 175 10.68 -10.23 -13.86
N ALA A 176 10.95 -11.40 -14.45
CA ALA A 176 10.36 -11.81 -15.72
C ALA A 176 8.82 -11.77 -15.72
N ILE A 177 8.19 -12.02 -14.56
CA ILE A 177 6.73 -12.00 -14.38
C ILE A 177 6.13 -10.58 -14.46
N LEU A 178 6.85 -9.54 -14.05
CA LEU A 178 6.37 -8.13 -14.09
C LEU A 178 6.81 -7.40 -15.36
N ARG A 179 7.84 -7.90 -16.05
CA ARG A 179 8.46 -7.24 -17.21
C ARG A 179 7.49 -6.88 -18.35
N PRO A 180 6.51 -7.73 -18.74
CA PRO A 180 5.55 -7.37 -19.78
C PRO A 180 4.75 -6.11 -19.42
N TRP A 181 4.26 -6.04 -18.18
CA TRP A 181 3.50 -4.91 -17.65
C TRP A 181 4.37 -3.68 -17.45
N GLY A 182 5.58 -3.84 -16.92
CA GLY A 182 6.49 -2.71 -16.79
C GLY A 182 6.87 -2.08 -18.13
N ARG A 183 7.02 -2.87 -19.21
CA ARG A 183 7.22 -2.33 -20.56
C ARG A 183 5.97 -1.62 -21.11
N LEU A 184 4.78 -2.15 -20.84
CA LEU A 184 3.52 -1.51 -21.20
C LEU A 184 3.43 -0.14 -20.52
N LEU A 185 3.62 -0.11 -19.20
CA LEU A 185 3.56 1.10 -18.39
C LEU A 185 4.64 2.11 -18.77
N GLN A 186 5.86 1.66 -19.05
CA GLN A 186 6.94 2.55 -19.50
C GLN A 186 6.54 3.34 -20.76
N ARG A 187 5.80 2.70 -21.67
CA ARG A 187 5.37 3.33 -22.93
C ARG A 187 4.19 4.28 -22.75
N CYS A 188 3.24 3.97 -21.86
CA CYS A 188 2.00 4.73 -21.74
C CYS A 188 1.95 5.71 -20.55
N ALA A 189 2.76 5.50 -19.52
CA ALA A 189 2.71 6.24 -18.26
C ALA A 189 4.09 6.57 -17.66
N GLY A 190 5.18 6.07 -18.25
CA GLY A 190 6.55 6.34 -17.80
C GLY A 190 7.00 5.43 -16.65
N ASP A 191 7.77 6.00 -15.73
CA ASP A 191 8.36 5.28 -14.60
C ASP A 191 7.32 4.52 -13.77
N ASN A 192 7.64 3.28 -13.40
CA ASN A 192 6.72 2.35 -12.75
C ASN A 192 7.46 1.26 -11.96
N ASP A 193 6.72 0.55 -11.12
CA ASP A 193 7.20 -0.58 -10.31
C ASP A 193 6.90 -1.95 -10.96
N GLY A 194 6.44 -1.97 -12.21
CA GLY A 194 6.00 -3.16 -12.92
C GLY A 194 4.49 -3.41 -12.91
N LEU A 195 3.71 -2.76 -12.02
CA LEU A 195 2.24 -2.87 -12.00
C LEU A 195 1.53 -1.53 -11.87
N VAL A 196 2.17 -0.54 -11.27
CA VAL A 196 1.62 0.79 -10.99
C VAL A 196 2.60 1.86 -11.47
N PRO A 197 2.14 2.83 -12.29
CA PRO A 197 2.94 3.99 -12.63
C PRO A 197 3.25 4.84 -11.40
N ALA A 198 4.44 5.42 -11.31
CA ALA A 198 4.80 6.34 -10.24
C ALA A 198 3.84 7.53 -10.14
N SER A 199 3.39 8.04 -11.30
CA SER A 199 2.37 9.10 -11.40
C SER A 199 1.02 8.71 -10.80
N SER A 200 0.69 7.41 -10.75
CA SER A 200 -0.51 6.89 -10.10
C SER A 200 -0.29 6.55 -8.63
N ALA A 201 0.96 6.27 -8.24
CA ALA A 201 1.35 5.90 -6.89
C ALA A 201 1.34 7.07 -5.89
N HIS A 202 1.44 8.31 -6.37
CA HIS A 202 1.46 9.49 -5.52
C HIS A 202 0.05 9.94 -5.11
N TRP A 203 -0.11 10.20 -3.81
CA TRP A 203 -1.31 10.77 -3.17
C TRP A 203 -0.94 11.44 -1.85
N GLY A 204 -1.60 12.56 -1.51
CA GLY A 204 -1.27 13.33 -0.31
C GLY A 204 0.19 13.83 -0.32
N GLU A 205 0.84 13.78 0.83
CA GLU A 205 2.26 14.10 0.98
C GLU A 205 3.16 13.09 0.26
N ARG A 206 4.22 13.59 -0.36
CA ARG A 206 5.19 12.74 -1.04
C ARG A 206 6.19 12.17 -0.05
N GLY A 207 5.99 10.90 0.33
CA GLY A 207 6.98 10.06 1.00
C GLY A 207 8.14 9.65 0.08
N GLY A 208 8.21 10.17 -1.16
CA GLY A 208 9.30 9.96 -2.10
C GLY A 208 9.15 8.71 -2.97
N THR A 209 10.18 8.46 -3.76
CA THR A 209 10.25 7.34 -4.70
C THR A 209 11.44 6.47 -4.35
N VAL A 210 11.22 5.17 -4.21
CA VAL A 210 12.26 4.18 -3.92
C VAL A 210 12.54 3.34 -5.16
N ARG A 211 13.80 2.92 -5.33
CA ARG A 211 14.19 2.06 -6.46
C ARG A 211 13.77 0.61 -6.19
N SER A 212 12.49 0.32 -6.34
CA SER A 212 11.92 -1.00 -6.08
C SER A 212 10.91 -1.40 -7.16
N ASP A 213 10.75 -2.70 -7.37
CA ASP A 213 9.56 -3.24 -8.02
C ASP A 213 8.40 -3.43 -7.03
N HIS A 214 7.21 -3.77 -7.56
CA HIS A 214 5.99 -3.85 -6.77
C HIS A 214 6.03 -4.94 -5.68
N LEU A 215 6.85 -5.99 -5.85
CA LEU A 215 6.98 -7.07 -4.86
C LEU A 215 8.06 -6.73 -3.83
N GLU A 216 9.11 -6.03 -4.24
CA GLU A 216 10.17 -5.55 -3.35
C GLU A 216 9.63 -4.62 -2.25
N LEU A 217 8.56 -3.85 -2.52
CA LEU A 217 7.87 -3.01 -1.53
C LEU A 217 7.29 -3.77 -0.33
N VAL A 218 7.09 -5.08 -0.48
CA VAL A 218 6.59 -5.97 0.59
C VAL A 218 7.63 -7.02 1.01
N GLY A 219 8.90 -6.78 0.67
CA GLY A 219 10.06 -7.61 1.04
C GLY A 219 10.21 -8.90 0.22
N TRP A 220 9.51 -9.00 -0.92
CA TRP A 220 9.67 -10.10 -1.86
C TRP A 220 10.65 -9.73 -2.96
N SER A 221 11.65 -10.58 -3.21
CA SER A 221 12.53 -10.45 -4.38
C SER A 221 12.46 -11.73 -5.21
N LEU A 222 11.94 -11.61 -6.43
CA LEU A 222 11.88 -12.72 -7.41
C LEU A 222 13.01 -12.64 -8.44
N SER A 223 13.90 -11.68 -8.29
CA SER A 223 15.04 -11.49 -9.17
C SER A 223 16.33 -11.97 -8.50
N ARG A 224 17.34 -12.29 -9.31
CA ARG A 224 18.66 -12.64 -8.79
C ARG A 224 19.28 -11.45 -8.05
N ASN A 225 19.99 -11.75 -6.96
CA ASN A 225 20.80 -10.77 -6.23
C ASN A 225 21.84 -10.16 -7.17
N ARG A 226 21.94 -8.83 -7.15
CA ARG A 226 22.82 -8.02 -7.99
C ARG A 226 23.06 -6.72 -7.24
N ASP A 227 24.15 -6.64 -6.49
CA ASP A 227 24.45 -5.51 -5.62
C ASP A 227 24.53 -4.20 -6.41
N GLU A 228 25.05 -4.24 -7.65
CA GLU A 228 25.10 -3.06 -8.52
C GLU A 228 23.71 -2.50 -8.90
N LEU A 229 22.64 -3.29 -8.73
CA LEU A 229 21.26 -2.88 -8.95
C LEU A 229 20.49 -2.65 -7.64
N GLY A 230 21.18 -2.69 -6.49
CA GLY A 230 20.57 -2.64 -5.16
C GLY A 230 19.64 -3.83 -4.93
N ARG A 231 20.14 -5.06 -5.14
CA ARG A 231 19.36 -6.30 -4.92
C ARG A 231 20.06 -7.30 -4.00
N PRO A 232 19.38 -7.77 -2.94
CA PRO A 232 17.97 -7.52 -2.61
C PRO A 232 17.71 -6.05 -2.22
N PHE A 233 16.50 -5.59 -2.52
CA PHE A 233 16.06 -4.26 -2.07
C PHE A 233 16.03 -4.23 -0.53
N ASP A 234 16.49 -3.13 0.06
CA ASP A 234 16.49 -2.95 1.52
C ASP A 234 15.08 -2.57 2.01
N ASP A 235 14.20 -3.57 2.07
CA ASP A 235 12.84 -3.42 2.56
C ASP A 235 12.81 -3.07 4.06
N ARG A 236 13.83 -3.50 4.82
CA ARG A 236 13.97 -3.11 6.23
C ARG A 236 14.10 -1.60 6.35
N ALA A 237 15.05 -0.98 5.64
CA ALA A 237 15.22 0.47 5.65
C ALA A 237 13.94 1.21 5.21
N LEU A 238 13.19 0.67 4.25
CA LEU A 238 11.87 1.21 3.89
C LEU A 238 10.89 1.18 5.07
N TYR A 239 10.74 0.04 5.77
CA TYR A 239 9.81 -0.04 6.90
C TYR A 239 10.22 0.83 8.09
N LEU A 240 11.52 1.03 8.31
CA LEU A 240 12.00 1.97 9.32
C LEU A 240 11.61 3.40 8.98
N ARG A 241 11.81 3.78 7.72
CA ARG A 241 11.38 5.08 7.23
C ARG A 241 9.87 5.26 7.34
N ILE A 242 9.07 4.21 7.11
CA ILE A 242 7.62 4.27 7.30
C ILE A 242 7.28 4.54 8.77
N LEU A 243 7.99 3.94 9.73
CA LEU A 243 7.77 4.26 11.15
C LEU A 243 7.97 5.74 11.43
N ASP A 244 9.00 6.36 10.85
CA ASP A 244 9.26 7.79 11.02
C ASP A 244 8.10 8.63 10.43
N LEU A 245 7.63 8.27 9.23
CA LEU A 245 6.47 8.91 8.58
C LEU A 245 5.17 8.77 9.40
N LEU A 246 5.06 7.77 10.26
CA LEU A 246 3.91 7.58 11.14
C LEU A 246 4.02 8.40 12.43
N GLN A 247 5.23 8.76 12.87
CA GLN A 247 5.51 9.36 14.18
C GLN A 247 5.62 10.89 14.18
N GLU A 248 5.72 11.54 13.02
CA GLU A 248 5.91 13.01 12.93
C GLU A 248 4.75 13.85 13.47
N ASP A 249 3.61 13.26 13.85
CA ASP A 249 2.45 13.94 14.47
C ASP A 249 2.50 13.95 16.02
N ARG A 250 3.67 14.20 16.61
CA ARG A 250 3.83 14.45 18.06
C ARG A 250 3.74 15.93 18.45
N SER A 251 3.04 16.75 17.68
CA SER A 251 2.64 18.10 18.13
C SER A 251 1.16 18.09 18.53
N ASP A 252 0.91 17.82 19.81
CA ASP A 252 -0.30 18.32 20.46
C ASP A 252 -0.31 19.86 20.31
N GLY A 253 -1.21 20.38 19.47
CA GLY A 253 -1.51 21.80 19.39
C GLY A 253 -1.53 22.40 17.98
N TYR A 254 -2.73 22.58 17.42
CA TYR A 254 -2.97 23.71 16.51
C TYR A 254 -2.96 25.03 17.32
N PRO A 255 -2.71 26.23 16.73
CA PRO A 255 -2.54 26.54 15.30
C PRO A 255 -1.32 27.44 14.98
N ALA A 256 -0.93 27.53 13.69
CA ALA A 256 -0.97 28.75 12.86
C ALA A 256 0.06 28.75 11.71
N ASN A 257 -0.45 29.08 10.52
CA ASN A 257 0.20 29.67 9.35
C ASN A 257 1.65 30.16 9.53
N ASN A 258 2.54 29.67 8.65
CA ASN A 258 3.50 30.53 7.95
C ASN A 258 3.98 29.85 6.64
N PRO A 259 4.16 30.62 5.55
CA PRO A 259 4.59 30.08 4.26
C PRO A 259 6.08 29.70 4.27
N PRO A 260 6.52 28.74 3.43
CA PRO A 260 7.92 28.32 3.40
C PRO A 260 8.79 29.40 2.77
N GLY A 261 9.69 29.95 3.58
CA GLY A 261 10.86 30.68 3.09
C GLY A 261 11.78 29.73 2.34
N THR A 262 12.17 30.15 1.14
CA THR A 262 13.22 29.54 0.32
C THR A 262 14.53 29.58 1.06
N LEU A 263 15.23 28.44 1.17
CA LEU A 263 16.64 28.42 1.56
C LEU A 263 17.46 27.74 0.46
N ALA A 264 18.56 28.42 0.17
CA ALA A 264 19.57 28.16 -0.85
C ALA A 264 20.39 26.90 -0.61
#